data_AF-A0AA89CAJ6-F1
#
_entry.id   AF-A0AA89CAJ6-F1
#
_cell.length_a   1.000
_cell.length_b   1.000
_cell.length_c   1.000
_cell.angle_alpha   90.00
_cell.angle_beta   90.00
_cell.angle_gamma   90.00
#
_symmetry.space_group_name_H-M   'P 1'
#
loop_
_entity.id
_entity.type
_entity.pdbx_description
1 polymer ?
#
loop_
_entity_poly.entity_id
_entity_poly.type
_entity_poly.pdbx_seq_one_letter_code
_entity_poly.pdbx_strand_id
1 'polypeptide(L)'
;MLRTLREDERLDWRKHLNKVIHAYNCSKHESTGYSPFFLFFGRHPVLPVDLILPRNISPDEEARKPYTQYVAEWKDRMETAYKYASQNARKNAQKGKQHYDAKGYGTIILDNGDHVLVRNLLEKGGPGKLRPYWEQDIYVVVNRPMEDLPVYDVQKFDGRGKVRRLHRSLLLPCNSLPLEQETIKPVRPKKKRKRLLLRKIYLYQL
;
A
#
# COMPACT_ATOMS: atom_id res chain seq x y z
N MET A 1 -8.35 13.80 1.40
CA MET A 1 -9.57 14.59 1.08
C MET A 1 -10.82 14.11 1.81
N LEU A 2 -11.20 12.82 1.88
CA LEU A 2 -12.39 12.43 2.66
C LEU A 2 -12.33 12.81 4.16
N ARG A 3 -11.12 12.89 4.71
CA ARG A 3 -10.88 13.35 6.09
C ARG A 3 -11.22 14.83 6.33
N THR A 4 -11.41 15.64 5.28
CA THR A 4 -11.78 17.06 5.41
C THR A 4 -13.29 17.27 5.47
N LEU A 5 -14.09 16.20 5.31
CA LEU A 5 -15.53 16.24 5.54
C LEU A 5 -15.82 16.34 7.05
N ARG A 6 -16.97 16.92 7.41
CA ARG A 6 -17.43 16.97 8.81
C ARG A 6 -17.72 15.55 9.31
N GLU A 7 -17.73 15.36 10.62
CA GLU A 7 -17.93 14.03 11.21
C GLU A 7 -19.28 13.40 10.79
N ASP A 8 -20.34 14.20 10.74
CA ASP A 8 -21.68 13.77 10.31
C ASP A 8 -21.70 13.37 8.81
N GLU A 9 -21.02 14.14 7.96
CA GLU A 9 -20.91 13.86 6.52
C GLU A 9 -20.02 12.64 6.22
N ARG A 10 -19.11 12.31 7.15
CA ARG A 10 -18.20 11.16 7.02
C ARG A 10 -18.95 9.83 7.21
N LEU A 11 -19.99 9.81 8.04
CA LEU A 11 -20.87 8.65 8.17
C LEU A 11 -21.52 8.31 6.82
N ASP A 12 -21.93 9.35 6.08
CA ASP A 12 -22.55 9.28 4.77
C ASP A 12 -21.57 9.52 3.60
N TRP A 13 -20.30 9.12 3.75
CA TRP A 13 -19.22 9.43 2.78
C TRP A 13 -19.57 9.09 1.32
N ARG A 14 -20.40 8.07 1.08
CA ARG A 14 -20.86 7.66 -0.25
C ARG A 14 -21.55 8.82 -1.01
N LYS A 15 -22.34 9.64 -0.31
CA LYS A 15 -23.04 10.80 -0.90
C LYS A 15 -22.08 11.94 -1.26
N HIS A 16 -20.95 12.04 -0.54
CA HIS A 16 -19.95 13.10 -0.73
C HIS A 16 -18.80 12.70 -1.66
N LEU A 17 -18.72 11.41 -2.03
CA LEU A 17 -17.63 10.87 -2.84
C LEU A 17 -17.47 11.61 -4.17
N ASN A 18 -18.56 11.85 -4.89
CA ASN A 18 -18.53 12.55 -6.18
C ASN A 18 -17.95 13.97 -6.05
N LYS A 19 -18.28 14.68 -4.96
CA LYS A 19 -17.75 16.02 -4.67
C LYS A 19 -16.24 15.97 -4.46
N VAL A 20 -15.77 14.98 -3.69
CA VAL A 20 -14.35 14.79 -3.40
C VAL A 20 -13.55 14.39 -4.64
N ILE A 21 -14.08 13.48 -5.46
CA ILE A 21 -13.46 13.08 -6.72
C ILE A 21 -13.36 14.29 -7.66
N HIS A 22 -14.43 15.08 -7.78
CA HIS A 22 -14.40 16.28 -8.59
C HIS A 22 -13.34 17.27 -8.12
N ALA A 23 -13.28 17.56 -6.82
CA ALA A 23 -12.24 18.41 -6.23
C ALA A 23 -10.82 17.87 -6.51
N TYR A 24 -10.61 16.56 -6.36
CA TYR A 24 -9.34 15.90 -6.67
C TYR A 24 -8.95 16.05 -8.15
N ASN A 25 -9.87 15.79 -9.07
CA ASN A 25 -9.62 15.88 -10.51
C ASN A 25 -9.35 17.31 -10.98
N CYS A 26 -9.95 18.31 -10.32
CA CYS A 26 -9.77 19.72 -10.67
C CYS A 26 -8.54 20.36 -10.02
N SER A 27 -8.04 19.80 -8.91
CA SER A 27 -6.88 20.33 -8.20
C SER A 27 -5.57 19.95 -8.87
N LYS A 28 -4.63 20.89 -8.93
CA LYS A 28 -3.26 20.62 -9.36
C LYS A 28 -2.57 19.71 -8.35
N HIS A 29 -2.03 18.59 -8.82
CA HIS A 29 -1.29 17.68 -7.96
C HIS A 29 0.18 18.08 -7.90
N GLU A 30 0.81 18.06 -6.71
CA GLU A 30 2.22 18.44 -6.55
C GLU A 30 3.17 17.50 -7.31
N SER A 31 2.84 16.20 -7.36
CA SER A 31 3.72 15.21 -7.99
C SER A 31 3.89 15.41 -9.50
N THR A 32 2.82 15.81 -10.19
CA THR A 32 2.78 16.01 -11.65
C THR A 32 2.82 17.49 -12.04
N GLY A 33 2.39 18.39 -11.16
CA GLY A 33 2.28 19.81 -11.44
C GLY A 33 1.06 20.22 -12.29
N TYR A 34 0.16 19.28 -12.61
CA TYR A 34 -1.08 19.51 -13.34
C TYR A 34 -2.26 18.82 -12.64
N SER A 35 -3.49 19.24 -12.97
CA SER A 35 -4.68 18.53 -12.50
C SER A 35 -4.93 17.28 -13.35
N PRO A 36 -5.44 16.17 -12.78
CA PRO A 36 -5.79 14.98 -13.54
C PRO A 36 -6.75 15.27 -14.70
N PHE A 37 -7.72 16.17 -14.49
CA PHE A 37 -8.66 16.57 -15.53
C PHE A 37 -7.94 17.24 -16.72
N PHE A 38 -6.98 18.12 -16.44
CA PHE A 38 -6.21 18.79 -17.50
C PHE A 38 -5.37 17.80 -18.31
N LEU A 39 -4.70 16.85 -17.64
CA LEU A 39 -3.90 15.84 -18.34
C LEU A 39 -4.77 14.91 -19.20
N PHE A 40 -6.04 14.71 -18.86
CA PHE A 40 -6.92 13.85 -19.63
C PHE A 40 -7.59 14.58 -20.81
N PHE A 41 -8.03 15.82 -20.61
CA PHE A 41 -8.84 16.55 -21.59
C PHE A 41 -8.12 17.72 -22.28
N GLY A 42 -6.94 18.12 -21.81
CA GLY A 42 -6.18 19.28 -22.32
C GLY A 42 -6.84 20.64 -22.10
N ARG A 43 -7.83 20.69 -21.20
CA ARG A 43 -8.54 21.90 -20.80
C ARG A 43 -8.79 21.89 -19.31
N HIS A 44 -8.92 23.07 -18.71
CA HIS A 44 -9.30 23.17 -17.30
C HIS A 44 -10.81 22.93 -17.14
N PRO A 45 -11.23 22.27 -16.05
CA PRO A 45 -12.65 22.12 -15.74
C PRO A 45 -13.25 23.49 -15.44
N VAL A 46 -14.49 23.71 -15.87
CA VAL A 46 -15.25 24.92 -15.52
C VAL A 46 -15.87 24.68 -14.15
N LEU A 47 -15.43 25.44 -13.15
CA LEU A 47 -15.94 25.37 -11.80
C LEU A 47 -17.06 26.40 -11.60
N PRO A 48 -17.98 26.20 -10.64
CA PRO A 48 -19.01 27.20 -10.34
C PRO A 48 -18.45 28.59 -10.02
N VAL A 49 -17.25 28.65 -9.43
CA VAL A 49 -16.53 29.92 -9.18
C VAL A 49 -16.10 30.61 -10.47
N ASP A 50 -15.78 29.88 -11.53
CA ASP A 50 -15.39 30.44 -12.84
C ASP A 50 -16.59 31.06 -13.58
N LEU A 51 -17.83 30.74 -13.19
CA LEU A 51 -19.05 31.37 -13.71
C LEU A 51 -19.32 32.72 -13.03
N ILE A 52 -18.98 32.84 -11.75
CA ILE A 52 -19.17 34.06 -10.95
C ILE A 52 -18.01 35.04 -11.18
N LEU A 53 -16.79 34.50 -11.30
CA LEU A 53 -15.58 35.23 -11.65
C LEU A 53 -15.27 34.93 -13.12
N PRO A 54 -15.82 35.71 -14.07
CA PRO A 54 -15.57 35.46 -15.48
C PRO A 54 -14.07 35.45 -15.73
N ARG A 55 -13.57 34.35 -16.29
CA ARG A 55 -12.22 34.32 -16.84
C ARG A 55 -12.10 35.43 -17.87
N ASN A 56 -10.94 36.08 -17.94
CA ASN A 56 -10.56 37.01 -19.02
C ASN A 56 -10.36 36.26 -20.36
N ILE A 57 -11.29 35.37 -20.71
CA ILE A 57 -11.35 34.66 -21.98
C ILE A 57 -12.64 35.18 -22.60
N SER A 58 -12.51 36.08 -23.56
CA SER A 58 -13.62 36.46 -24.43
C SER A 58 -14.07 35.19 -25.17
N PRO A 59 -15.30 34.67 -24.92
CA PRO A 59 -15.79 33.47 -25.59
C PRO A 59 -15.75 33.59 -27.12
N ASP A 60 -15.81 34.83 -27.61
CA ASP A 60 -15.78 35.19 -29.03
C ASP A 60 -14.43 34.91 -29.71
N GLU A 61 -13.31 34.91 -28.99
CA GLU A 61 -11.99 34.63 -29.59
C GLU A 61 -11.76 33.14 -29.81
N GLU A 62 -12.22 32.29 -28.88
CA GLU A 62 -12.04 30.84 -28.97
C GLU A 62 -13.07 30.20 -29.92
N ALA A 63 -14.27 30.77 -30.02
CA ALA A 63 -15.31 30.33 -30.97
C ALA A 63 -14.99 30.67 -32.44
N ARG A 64 -14.12 31.67 -32.69
CA ARG A 64 -13.73 32.10 -34.05
C ARG A 64 -12.57 31.31 -34.65
N LYS A 65 -11.92 30.43 -33.89
CA LYS A 65 -10.78 29.66 -34.40
C LYS A 65 -11.25 28.49 -35.28
N PRO A 66 -10.61 28.26 -36.44
CA PRO A 66 -10.89 27.07 -37.23
C PRO A 66 -10.53 25.81 -36.43
N TYR A 67 -11.33 24.76 -36.57
CA TYR A 67 -11.17 23.50 -35.83
C TYR A 67 -9.76 22.88 -35.98
N THR A 68 -9.17 23.00 -37.17
CA THR A 68 -7.82 22.51 -37.46
C THR A 68 -6.75 23.18 -36.59
N GLN A 69 -6.87 24.49 -36.36
CA GLN A 69 -5.97 25.24 -35.49
C GLN A 69 -6.16 24.84 -34.03
N TYR A 70 -7.42 24.65 -33.57
CA TYR A 70 -7.70 24.16 -32.22
C TYR A 70 -7.04 22.80 -31.94
N VAL A 71 -7.13 21.85 -32.89
CA VAL A 71 -6.52 20.52 -32.75
C VAL A 71 -5.00 20.62 -32.68
N ALA A 72 -4.38 21.47 -33.51
CA ALA A 72 -2.94 21.69 -33.49
C ALA A 72 -2.47 22.30 -32.15
N GLU A 73 -3.14 23.35 -31.68
CA GLU A 73 -2.88 23.99 -30.38
C GLU A 73 -3.12 23.02 -29.21
N TRP A 74 -4.17 22.20 -29.27
CA TRP A 74 -4.44 21.18 -28.26
C TRP A 74 -3.32 20.13 -28.20
N LYS A 75 -2.85 19.64 -29.36
CA LYS A 75 -1.78 18.66 -29.43
C LYS A 75 -0.48 19.21 -28.83
N ASP A 76 -0.09 20.42 -29.21
CA ASP A 76 1.13 21.07 -28.71
C ASP A 76 1.07 21.33 -27.19
N ARG A 77 -0.07 21.84 -26.70
CA ARG A 77 -0.30 22.02 -25.26
C ARG A 77 -0.20 20.71 -24.50
N MET A 78 -0.79 19.63 -25.02
CA MET A 78 -0.78 18.32 -24.38
C MET A 78 0.60 17.69 -24.37
N GLU A 79 1.34 17.76 -25.47
CA GLU A 79 2.73 17.27 -25.54
C GLU A 79 3.61 17.98 -24.51
N THR A 80 3.48 19.30 -24.43
CA THR A 80 4.18 20.13 -23.45
C THR A 80 3.79 19.77 -22.01
N ALA A 81 2.49 19.61 -21.74
CA ALA A 81 1.98 19.26 -20.42
C ALA A 81 2.48 17.89 -19.95
N TYR A 82 2.42 16.86 -20.81
CA TYR A 82 2.92 15.53 -20.50
C TYR A 82 4.43 15.51 -20.26
N LYS A 83 5.19 16.28 -21.06
CA LYS A 83 6.64 16.43 -20.85
C LYS A 83 6.95 16.97 -19.46
N TYR A 84 6.29 18.07 -19.05
CA TYR A 84 6.48 18.63 -17.71
C TYR A 84 5.97 17.71 -16.60
N ALA A 85 4.81 17.06 -16.79
CA ALA A 85 4.26 16.13 -15.82
C ALA A 85 5.19 14.93 -15.56
N SER A 86 5.76 14.36 -16.63
CA SER A 86 6.74 13.28 -16.55
C SER A 86 8.03 13.71 -15.85
N GLN A 87 8.53 14.91 -16.15
CA GLN A 87 9.71 15.46 -15.47
C GLN A 87 9.47 15.67 -13.97
N ASN A 88 8.33 16.25 -13.58
CA ASN A 88 7.99 16.44 -12.18
C ASN A 88 7.80 15.11 -11.46
N ALA A 89 7.13 14.15 -12.10
CA ALA A 89 6.95 12.81 -11.53
C ALA A 89 8.31 12.13 -11.28
N ARG A 90 9.25 12.23 -12.22
CA ARG A 90 10.62 11.71 -12.06
C ARG A 90 11.38 12.40 -10.93
N LYS A 91 11.33 13.73 -10.85
CA LYS A 91 11.97 14.50 -9.77
C LYS A 91 11.41 14.10 -8.40
N ASN A 92 10.09 13.98 -8.30
CA ASN A 92 9.44 13.58 -7.05
C ASN A 92 9.74 12.13 -6.68
N ALA A 93 9.79 11.21 -7.66
CA ALA A 93 10.24 9.84 -7.42
C ALA A 93 11.69 9.78 -6.93
N GLN A 94 12.60 10.58 -7.51
CA GLN A 94 14.00 10.65 -7.09
C GLN A 94 14.15 11.22 -5.68
N LYS A 95 13.44 12.29 -5.33
CA LYS A 95 13.37 12.83 -3.97
C LYS A 95 12.82 11.79 -2.99
N GLY A 96 11.77 11.08 -3.37
CA GLY A 96 11.17 10.00 -2.59
C GLY A 96 12.17 8.87 -2.32
N LYS A 97 12.94 8.48 -3.34
CA LYS A 97 14.03 7.50 -3.22
C LYS A 97 15.11 7.99 -2.26
N GLN A 98 15.63 9.20 -2.45
CA GLN A 98 16.67 9.77 -1.57
C GLN A 98 16.22 9.81 -0.10
N HIS A 99 14.98 10.25 0.16
CA HIS A 99 14.42 10.29 1.51
C HIS A 99 14.25 8.87 2.10
N TYR A 100 13.85 7.90 1.27
CA TYR A 100 13.74 6.52 1.68
C TYR A 100 15.11 5.90 2.03
N ASP A 101 16.10 6.08 1.15
CA ASP A 101 17.45 5.56 1.31
C ASP A 101 18.13 6.18 2.55
N ALA A 102 17.92 7.47 2.80
CA ALA A 102 18.43 8.16 3.99
C ALA A 102 17.90 7.59 5.32
N LYS A 103 16.73 6.93 5.31
CA LYS A 103 16.13 6.36 6.52
C LYS A 103 16.83 5.08 7.00
N GLY A 104 17.84 4.58 6.29
CA GLY A 104 18.73 3.51 6.74
C GLY A 104 18.09 2.11 6.76
N TYR A 105 16.82 1.95 6.37
CA TYR A 105 16.21 0.63 6.27
C TYR A 105 16.89 -0.25 5.22
N GLY A 106 17.50 0.34 4.19
CA GLY A 106 18.22 -0.38 3.13
C GLY A 106 19.70 -0.66 3.43
N THR A 107 20.30 -0.04 4.45
CA THR A 107 21.76 -0.15 4.69
C THR A 107 22.14 -1.34 5.57
N ILE A 108 21.21 -1.82 6.41
CA ILE A 108 21.43 -3.02 7.22
C ILE A 108 21.01 -4.24 6.40
N ILE A 109 22.00 -4.89 5.79
CA ILE A 109 21.87 -6.20 5.16
C ILE A 109 21.62 -7.22 6.26
N LEU A 110 20.62 -8.08 6.05
CA LEU A 110 20.33 -9.20 6.93
C LEU A 110 20.94 -10.45 6.30
N ASP A 111 21.73 -11.17 7.07
CA ASP A 111 22.34 -12.42 6.63
C ASP A 111 21.41 -13.60 6.92
N ASN A 112 21.63 -14.70 6.22
CA ASN A 112 20.90 -15.94 6.48
C ASN A 112 21.18 -16.40 7.91
N GLY A 113 20.13 -16.66 8.68
CA GLY A 113 20.23 -17.00 10.10
C GLY A 113 19.96 -15.83 11.06
N ASP A 114 19.84 -14.59 10.57
CA ASP A 114 19.48 -13.45 11.41
C ASP A 114 18.05 -13.58 11.95
N HIS A 115 17.88 -13.18 13.21
CA HIS A 115 16.58 -13.12 13.86
C HIS A 115 15.92 -11.78 13.56
N VAL A 116 14.67 -11.84 13.11
CA VAL A 116 13.87 -10.68 12.73
C VAL A 116 12.45 -10.76 13.27
N LEU A 117 11.89 -9.61 13.62
CA LEU A 117 10.45 -9.47 13.87
C LEU A 117 9.75 -8.94 12.62
N VAL A 118 8.57 -9.48 12.35
CA VAL A 118 7.73 -9.09 11.21
C VAL A 118 6.71 -8.04 11.65
N ARG A 119 6.53 -6.99 10.85
CA ARG A 119 5.52 -5.95 11.11
C ARG A 119 4.10 -6.53 11.01
N ASN A 120 3.23 -6.21 11.96
CA ASN A 120 1.85 -6.68 11.97
C ASN A 120 1.01 -5.98 10.88
N LEU A 121 0.60 -6.73 9.85
CA LEU A 121 -0.17 -6.25 8.69
C LEU A 121 -1.58 -6.85 8.60
N LEU A 122 -1.99 -7.65 9.60
CA LEU A 122 -3.16 -8.54 9.50
C LEU A 122 -4.50 -7.82 9.40
N GLU A 123 -4.63 -6.58 9.89
CA GLU A 123 -5.89 -5.84 9.82
C GLU A 123 -5.80 -4.55 9.00
N LYS A 124 -6.88 -4.29 8.24
CA LYS A 124 -7.10 -3.05 7.47
C LYS A 124 -7.12 -1.85 8.42
N GLY A 125 -5.99 -1.16 8.54
CA GLY A 125 -5.84 0.01 9.41
C GLY A 125 -4.48 0.10 10.10
N GLY A 126 -3.64 -0.92 9.99
CA GLY A 126 -2.37 -0.99 10.73
C GLY A 126 -2.58 -1.36 12.20
N PRO A 127 -1.52 -1.32 13.03
CA PRO A 127 -1.70 -1.51 14.46
C PRO A 127 -2.61 -0.38 14.96
N GLY A 128 -3.84 -0.73 15.35
CA GLY A 128 -4.70 0.19 16.09
C GLY A 128 -3.95 0.73 17.31
N LYS A 129 -4.36 1.88 17.87
CA LYS A 129 -3.63 2.60 18.92
C LYS A 129 -3.10 1.75 20.10
N LEU A 130 -3.74 0.61 20.39
CA LEU A 130 -3.43 -0.28 21.51
C LEU A 130 -2.69 -1.57 21.13
N ARG A 131 -2.42 -1.82 19.83
CA ARG A 131 -1.82 -3.08 19.37
C ARG A 131 -0.32 -2.97 19.16
N PRO A 132 0.44 -4.06 19.38
CA PRO A 132 1.87 -4.08 19.09
C PRO A 132 2.10 -3.94 17.58
N TYR A 133 3.12 -3.14 17.24
CA TYR A 133 3.51 -2.86 15.86
C TYR A 133 4.18 -4.06 15.17
N TRP A 134 4.80 -4.94 15.97
CA TRP A 134 5.52 -6.15 15.54
C TRP A 134 4.75 -7.40 15.99
N GLU A 135 4.87 -8.50 15.23
CA GLU A 135 4.41 -9.82 15.66
C GLU A 135 5.20 -10.29 16.89
N GLN A 136 4.60 -11.14 17.73
CA GLN A 136 5.25 -11.69 18.92
C GLN A 136 6.25 -12.81 18.58
N ASP A 137 6.00 -13.54 17.50
CA ASP A 137 6.84 -14.65 17.07
C ASP A 137 8.15 -14.13 16.45
N ILE A 138 9.27 -14.78 16.80
CA ILE A 138 10.56 -14.51 16.17
C ILE A 138 10.66 -15.28 14.86
N TYR A 139 11.15 -14.60 13.82
CA TYR A 139 11.41 -15.18 12.52
C TYR A 139 12.92 -15.21 12.25
N VAL A 140 13.36 -16.16 11.44
CA VAL A 140 14.73 -16.29 10.95
C VAL A 140 14.74 -16.02 9.45
N VAL A 141 15.74 -15.27 8.99
CA VAL A 141 16.00 -15.07 7.56
C VAL A 141 16.54 -16.35 6.96
N VAL A 142 15.80 -16.96 6.05
CA VAL A 142 16.16 -18.24 5.41
C VAL A 142 16.95 -18.01 4.14
N ASN A 143 16.51 -17.04 3.34
CA ASN A 143 17.11 -16.77 2.06
C ASN A 143 16.90 -15.31 1.65
N ARG A 144 17.84 -14.80 0.86
CA ARG A 144 17.70 -13.58 0.09
C ARG A 144 17.63 -13.97 -1.40
N PRO A 145 16.44 -14.09 -1.99
CA PRO A 145 16.29 -14.60 -3.36
C PRO A 145 16.95 -13.73 -4.43
N MET A 146 17.19 -12.44 -4.15
CA MET A 146 17.88 -11.52 -5.05
C MET A 146 18.72 -10.52 -4.26
N GLU A 147 20.03 -10.47 -4.55
CA GLU A 147 20.98 -9.60 -3.84
C GLU A 147 20.75 -8.11 -4.10
N ASP A 148 20.19 -7.73 -5.25
CA ASP A 148 19.93 -6.32 -5.58
C ASP A 148 18.61 -5.80 -4.99
N LEU A 149 17.66 -6.69 -4.68
CA LEU A 149 16.37 -6.29 -4.12
C LEU A 149 16.37 -6.42 -2.59
N PRO A 150 15.76 -5.47 -1.86
CA PRO A 150 15.61 -5.52 -0.41
C PRO A 150 14.44 -6.44 0.01
N VAL A 151 14.43 -7.68 -0.50
CA VAL A 151 13.37 -8.66 -0.27
C VAL A 151 13.99 -9.92 0.33
N TYR A 152 13.40 -10.39 1.43
CA TYR A 152 13.91 -11.51 2.22
C TYR A 152 12.81 -12.56 2.42
N ASP A 153 13.21 -13.82 2.39
CA ASP A 153 12.37 -14.96 2.72
C ASP A 153 12.59 -15.31 4.20
N VAL A 154 11.54 -15.19 5.01
CA VAL A 154 11.59 -15.39 6.47
C VAL A 154 10.71 -16.55 6.91
N GLN A 155 11.13 -17.28 7.93
CA GLN A 155 10.39 -18.42 8.51
C GLN A 155 10.36 -18.28 10.03
N LYS A 156 9.30 -18.77 10.69
CA LYS A 156 9.23 -18.77 12.16
C LYS A 156 10.39 -19.57 12.75
N PHE A 157 10.95 -19.09 13.86
CA PHE A 157 12.06 -19.73 14.58
C PHE A 157 11.73 -21.17 14.99
N ASP A 158 10.48 -21.44 15.39
CA ASP A 158 10.00 -22.79 15.76
C ASP A 158 10.07 -23.83 14.61
N GLY A 159 10.44 -23.42 13.39
CA GLY A 159 10.41 -24.24 12.18
C GLY A 159 8.98 -24.57 11.69
N ARG A 160 7.96 -24.29 12.52
CA ARG A 160 6.54 -24.53 12.24
C ARG A 160 5.93 -23.32 11.55
N GLY A 161 6.06 -23.26 10.23
CA GLY A 161 5.43 -22.19 9.46
C GLY A 161 5.77 -22.23 7.98
N LYS A 162 4.96 -21.52 7.18
CA LYS A 162 5.28 -21.26 5.77
C LYS A 162 6.33 -20.16 5.69
N VAL A 163 7.24 -20.29 4.73
CA VAL A 163 8.18 -19.23 4.36
C VAL A 163 7.38 -18.04 3.79
N ARG A 164 7.67 -16.83 4.28
CA ARG A 164 7.03 -15.58 3.83
C ARG A 164 8.07 -14.71 3.14
N ARG A 165 7.70 -14.15 1.98
CA ARG A 165 8.53 -13.17 1.26
C ARG A 165 8.13 -11.76 1.66
N LEU A 166 9.04 -11.02 2.29
CA LEU A 166 8.77 -9.69 2.83
C LEU A 166 9.83 -8.69 2.41
N HIS A 167 9.42 -7.44 2.24
CA HIS A 167 10.33 -6.32 2.01
C HIS A 167 11.06 -5.94 3.30
N ARG A 168 12.31 -5.48 3.19
CA ARG A 168 13.18 -5.10 4.31
C ARG A 168 12.55 -4.11 5.29
N SER A 169 11.69 -3.21 4.81
CA SER A 169 10.99 -2.22 5.64
C SER A 169 9.95 -2.83 6.61
N LEU A 170 9.62 -4.10 6.43
CA LEU A 170 8.70 -4.85 7.28
C LEU A 170 9.41 -5.74 8.31
N LEU A 171 10.75 -5.69 8.35
CA LEU A 171 11.59 -6.52 9.21
C LEU A 171 12.38 -5.66 10.20
N LEU A 172 12.40 -6.07 11.46
CA LEU A 172 13.25 -5.50 12.49
C LEU A 172 14.30 -6.52 12.93
N PRO A 173 15.61 -6.25 12.77
CA PRO A 173 16.64 -7.13 13.31
C PRO A 173 16.55 -7.20 14.84
N CYS A 174 16.60 -8.41 15.38
CA CYS A 174 16.50 -8.66 16.82
C CYS A 174 17.57 -9.62 17.35
N ASN A 175 18.75 -9.64 16.72
CA ASN A 175 19.87 -10.51 17.09
C ASN A 175 20.36 -10.37 18.54
N SER A 176 20.10 -9.23 19.19
CA SER A 176 20.50 -8.96 20.59
C SER A 176 19.44 -9.33 21.63
N LEU A 177 18.26 -9.79 21.21
CA LEU A 177 17.26 -10.24 22.17
C LEU A 177 17.68 -11.59 22.75
N PRO A 178 17.72 -11.75 24.09
CA PRO A 178 17.93 -13.05 24.68
C PRO A 178 16.77 -13.95 24.27
N LEU A 179 17.02 -14.87 23.34
CA LEU A 179 16.11 -15.98 23.06
C LEU A 179 16.13 -16.84 24.32
N GLU A 180 15.10 -16.72 25.15
CA GLU A 180 14.81 -17.76 26.12
C GLU A 180 14.62 -19.05 25.30
N GLN A 181 15.66 -19.89 25.33
CA GLN A 181 15.59 -21.22 24.77
C GLN A 181 14.50 -21.93 25.58
N GLU A 182 13.27 -21.92 25.08
CA GLU A 182 12.28 -22.88 25.55
C GLU A 182 12.87 -24.25 25.27
N THR A 183 13.49 -24.82 26.31
CA THR A 183 13.99 -26.19 26.32
C THR A 183 12.94 -27.06 25.67
N ILE A 184 13.27 -27.61 24.50
CA ILE A 184 12.40 -28.52 23.77
C ILE A 184 12.20 -29.73 24.69
N LYS A 185 11.16 -29.70 25.52
CA LYS A 185 10.75 -30.88 26.29
C LYS A 185 10.29 -31.90 25.24
N PRO A 186 10.90 -33.10 25.18
CA PRO A 186 10.54 -34.08 24.17
C PRO A 186 9.06 -34.42 24.32
N VAL A 187 8.29 -34.10 23.27
CA VAL A 187 6.86 -34.43 23.21
C VAL A 187 6.74 -35.95 23.19
N ARG A 188 6.32 -36.53 24.33
CA ARG A 188 6.04 -37.97 24.43
C ARG A 188 4.97 -38.35 23.39
N PRO A 189 5.15 -39.44 22.62
CA PRO A 189 4.17 -39.84 21.61
C PRO A 189 2.83 -40.19 22.26
N LYS A 190 1.75 -39.52 21.82
CA LYS A 190 0.39 -39.80 22.28
C LYS A 190 -0.01 -41.22 21.87
N LYS A 191 -0.17 -42.12 22.83
CA LYS A 191 -0.72 -43.48 22.62
C LYS A 191 -2.10 -43.37 21.98
N LYS A 192 -2.27 -43.90 20.76
CA LYS A 192 -3.57 -44.03 20.10
C LYS A 192 -4.45 -44.98 20.92
N ARG A 193 -5.53 -44.46 21.52
CA ARG A 193 -6.57 -45.29 22.17
C ARG A 193 -7.29 -46.08 21.07
N LYS A 194 -7.15 -47.41 21.05
CA LYS A 194 -7.95 -48.30 20.20
C LYS A 194 -9.41 -48.17 20.65
N ARG A 195 -10.31 -47.74 19.75
CA ARG A 195 -11.76 -47.81 19.97
C ARG A 195 -12.18 -49.28 19.87
N LEU A 196 -12.60 -49.88 20.98
CA LEU A 196 -13.31 -51.16 20.98
C LEU A 196 -14.70 -50.93 20.40
N LEU A 197 -14.96 -51.52 19.22
CA LEU A 197 -16.30 -51.62 18.65
C LEU A 197 -17.03 -52.77 19.37
N LEU A 198 -17.91 -52.43 20.32
CA LEU A 198 -18.88 -53.37 20.88
C LEU A 198 -19.93 -53.68 19.81
N ARG A 199 -19.83 -54.86 19.19
CA ARG A 199 -20.91 -55.47 18.41
C ARG A 199 -22.07 -55.80 19.36
N LYS A 200 -23.18 -55.06 19.28
CA LYS A 200 -24.47 -55.49 19.84
C LYS A 200 -25.01 -56.63 18.97
N ILE A 201 -25.02 -57.84 19.53
CA ILE A 201 -25.76 -58.98 18.98
C ILE A 201 -27.18 -58.86 19.54
N TYR A 202 -28.18 -58.71 18.67
CA TYR A 202 -29.59 -58.86 19.04
C TYR A 202 -29.92 -60.37 19.03
N LEU A 203 -30.24 -60.91 20.21
CA LEU A 203 -30.92 -62.20 20.34
C LEU A 203 -32.42 -61.91 20.46
N TYR A 204 -33.18 -62.33 19.45
CA TYR A 204 -34.63 -62.50 19.53
C TYR A 204 -34.92 -63.87 20.15
N GLN A 205 -35.76 -63.91 21.18
CA GLN A 205 -36.45 -65.14 21.59
C GLN A 205 -37.87 -64.82 22.07
N LEU A 206 -38.81 -65.52 21.41
CA LEU A 206 -40.22 -65.80 21.69
C LEU A 206 -41.22 -64.65 21.53
#